data_AF-A0A3D0XMU2-F1
#
_entry.id   AF-A0A3D0XMU2-F1
#
_cell.length_a   1.000
_cell.length_b   1.000
_cell.length_c   1.000
_cell.angle_alpha   90.00
_cell.angle_beta   90.00
_cell.angle_gamma   90.00
#
_symmetry.space_group_name_H-M   'P 1'
#
loop_
_entity.id
_entity.type
_entity.pdbx_description
1 polymer ?
#
loop_
_entity_poly.entity_id
_entity_poly.type
_entity_poly.pdbx_seq_one_letter_code
_entity_poly.pdbx_strand_id
1 'polypeptide(L)' 'MAKIIVEKTLLETKLSKVKDGDLLELRIVPSGNDEGEQTPTFLHIASIHNENEYQDLEGIDEYHCIHKIITA' A
#
# COMPACT_ATOMS: atom_id res chain seq x y z
N MET A 1 -15.91 1.47 -5.34
CA MET A 1 -15.07 2.28 -4.43
C MET A 1 -14.02 1.33 -3.87
N ALA A 2 -12.78 1.35 -4.38
CA ALA A 2 -11.73 0.43 -3.94
C ALA A 2 -11.24 0.86 -2.55
N LYS A 3 -11.17 -0.08 -1.61
CA LYS A 3 -10.64 0.14 -0.26
C LYS A 3 -9.62 -0.94 0.01
N ILE A 4 -8.45 -0.55 0.51
CA ILE A 4 -7.42 -1.47 0.96
C ILE A 4 -7.43 -1.43 2.48
N ILE A 5 -7.61 -2.59 3.10
CA ILE A 5 -7.53 -2.75 4.55
C ILE A 5 -6.11 -3.24 4.84
N VAL A 6 -5.42 -2.54 5.73
CA VAL A 6 -4.04 -2.88 6.11
C VAL A 6 -3.94 -2.97 7.63
N GLU A 7 -3.07 -3.83 8.12
CA GLU A 7 -2.78 -3.88 9.55
C GLU A 7 -2.12 -2.58 10.00
N LYS A 8 -2.60 -2.02 11.12
CA LYS A 8 -2.09 -0.76 11.67
C LYS A 8 -0.57 -0.83 11.91
N THR A 9 -0.10 -1.94 12.47
CA THR A 9 1.32 -2.18 12.77
C THR A 9 2.19 -2.23 11.52
N LEU A 10 1.68 -2.84 10.44
CA LEU A 10 2.37 -2.88 9.14
C LEU A 10 2.51 -1.47 8.55
N LEU A 11 1.43 -0.68 8.61
CA LEU A 11 1.46 0.70 8.15
C LEU A 11 2.44 1.54 8.98
N GLU A 12 2.37 1.45 10.32
CA GLU A 12 3.30 2.14 11.22
C GLU A 12 4.77 1.77 10.95
N THR A 13 5.04 0.50 10.65
CA THR A 13 6.41 0.02 10.31
C THR A 13 6.90 0.57 8.97
N LYS A 14 6.02 0.74 7.98
CA LYS A 14 6.39 1.39 6.72
C LYS A 14 6.62 2.88 6.91
N LEU A 15 5.75 3.53 7.69
CA LEU A 15 5.86 4.95 8.01
C LEU A 15 7.07 5.29 8.88
N SER A 16 7.55 4.37 9.73
CA SER A 16 8.75 4.62 10.55
C SER A 16 10.04 4.74 9.74
N LYS A 17 10.02 4.39 8.45
CA LYS A 17 11.15 4.55 7.53
C LYS A 17 11.21 5.94 6.90
N VAL A 18 10.14 6.73 7.06
CA VAL A 18 9.98 8.08 6.52
C VAL A 18 10.70 9.07 7.43
N LYS A 19 11.44 10.03 6.87
CA LYS A 19 12.11 11.05 7.68
C LYS A 19 11.12 12.14 8.07
N ASP A 20 11.36 12.77 9.22
CA ASP A 20 10.58 13.93 9.65
C ASP A 20 10.69 15.06 8.61
N GLY A 21 9.54 15.55 8.14
CA GLY A 21 9.45 16.60 7.12
C GLY A 21 9.23 16.09 5.69
N ASP A 22 9.31 14.78 5.46
CA ASP A 22 9.01 14.18 4.15
C ASP A 22 7.50 14.21 3.86
N LEU A 23 7.15 14.35 2.59
CA LEU A 23 5.79 14.13 2.13
C LEU A 23 5.57 12.64 1.85
N LEU A 24 4.34 12.18 2.07
CA LEU A 24 3.94 10.80 1.77
C LEU A 24 3.04 10.76 0.55
N GLU A 25 3.45 9.98 -0.45
CA GLU A 25 2.57 9.60 -1.55
C GLU A 25 1.88 8.27 -1.22
N LEU A 26 0.54 8.28 -1.25
CA LEU A 26 -0.29 7.09 -1.09
C LEU A 26 -1.13 6.91 -2.35
N ARG A 27 -0.92 5.81 -3.07
CA ARG A 27 -1.60 5.55 -4.35
C ARG A 27 -2.24 4.15 -4.34
N ILE A 28 -3.55 4.09 -4.60
CA ILE A 28 -4.24 2.82 -4.84
C ILE A 28 -4.00 2.46 -6.31
N VAL A 29 -3.26 1.39 -6.54
CA VAL A 29 -3.02 0.81 -7.86
C VAL A 29 -4.06 -0.29 -8.07
N PRO A 30 -5.01 -0.12 -9.01
CA PRO A 30 -6.02 -1.13 -9.26
C PRO A 30 -5.39 -2.42 -9.79
N SER A 31 -6.05 -3.55 -9.54
CA SER A 31 -5.66 -4.84 -10.11
C SER A 31 -5.47 -4.73 -11.62
N GLY A 32 -4.32 -5.17 -12.09
CA GLY A 32 -3.94 -5.13 -13.50
C GLY A 32 -3.85 -6.53 -14.09
N ASN A 33 -3.61 -6.56 -15.39
CA ASN A 33 -3.20 -7.77 -16.09
C ASN A 33 -1.85 -7.41 -16.73
N ASP A 34 -0.77 -7.93 -16.16
CA ASP A 34 0.58 -7.67 -16.64
C ASP A 34 1.13 -8.95 -17.26
N GLU A 35 1.36 -8.93 -18.57
CA GLU A 35 1.82 -10.08 -19.37
C GLU A 35 1.01 -11.39 -19.19
N GLY A 36 -0.26 -11.28 -18.78
CA GLY A 36 -1.15 -12.43 -18.56
C GLY A 36 -1.20 -12.93 -17.12
N GLU A 37 -0.44 -12.32 -16.21
CA GLU A 37 -0.59 -12.49 -14.77
C GLU A 37 -1.52 -11.41 -14.19
N GLN A 38 -2.53 -11.86 -13.46
CA GLN A 38 -3.46 -10.98 -12.79
C GLN A 38 -2.82 -10.46 -11.50
N THR A 39 -2.49 -9.17 -11.46
CA THR A 39 -1.94 -8.53 -10.27
C THR A 39 -3.08 -8.03 -9.37
N PRO A 40 -3.00 -8.24 -8.05
CA PRO A 40 -4.01 -7.75 -7.13
C PRO A 40 -3.99 -6.21 -7.06
N THR A 41 -5.06 -5.63 -6.52
CA THR A 41 -5.05 -4.20 -6.17
C THR A 41 -4.09 -4.01 -5.00
N PHE A 42 -3.25 -2.98 -5.02
CA PHE A 42 -2.30 -2.70 -3.93
C PHE A 42 -2.16 -1.21 -3.63
N LEU A 43 -1.73 -0.90 -2.40
CA LEU A 43 -1.45 0.44 -1.91
C LEU A 43 0.05 0.69 -2.07
N HIS A 44 0.41 1.48 -3.06
CA HIS A 44 1.77 1.97 -3.20
C HIS A 44 2.02 3.11 -2.21
N ILE A 45 3.13 3.03 -1.49
CA ILE A 45 3.55 4.01 -0.47
C ILE A 45 4.96 4.47 -0.84
N ALA A 46 5.16 5.78 -0.95
CA ALA A 46 6.47 6.38 -1.16
C ALA A 46 6.66 7.62 -0.29
N SER A 47 7.91 7.93 0.07
CA SER A 47 8.29 9.21 0.65
C SER A 47 8.97 10.11 -0.38
N ILE A 48 8.71 11.41 -0.25
CA ILE A 48 9.27 12.46 -1.09
C ILE A 48 10.01 13.43 -0.17
N HIS A 49 11.33 13.40 -0.24
CA HIS A 49 12.22 14.30 0.49
C HIS A 49 12.71 15.41 -0.46
N ASN A 50 12.53 16.68 -0.05
CA ASN A 50 13.07 17.88 -0.72
C ASN A 50 13.04 17.85 -2.26
N GLU A 51 11.84 17.82 -2.85
CA GLU A 51 11.52 17.90 -4.29
C GLU A 51 12.27 16.96 -5.27
N ASN A 52 13.23 16.15 -4.83
CA ASN A 52 14.12 15.38 -5.71
C ASN A 52 14.50 14.00 -5.18
N GLU A 53 14.27 13.68 -3.90
CA GLU A 53 14.52 12.34 -3.37
C GLU A 53 13.20 11.58 -3.24
N TYR A 54 12.92 10.74 -4.23
CA TYR A 54 11.82 9.79 -4.19
C TYR A 54 12.30 8.46 -3.64
N GLN A 55 11.65 7.99 -2.58
CA GLN A 55 11.94 6.70 -1.98
C GLN A 55 10.68 5.83 -1.97
N ASP A 56 10.76 4.70 -2.67
CA ASP A 56 9.73 3.68 -2.62
C ASP A 56 9.78 2.95 -1.27
N LEU A 57 8.64 2.89 -0.58
CA LEU A 57 8.46 2.21 0.71
C LEU A 57 7.74 0.87 0.56
N GLU A 58 7.67 0.37 -0.68
CA GLU A 58 7.09 -0.90 -1.10
C GLU A 58 5.56 -0.93 -0.92
N GLY A 59 4.86 -1.60 -1.83
CA GLY A 59 3.40 -1.72 -1.79
C GLY A 59 2.88 -2.49 -0.58
N ILE A 60 1.59 -2.29 -0.26
CA ILE A 60 0.80 -3.21 0.57
C ILE A 60 -0.32 -3.75 -0.31
N ASP A 61 -0.28 -5.04 -0.61
CA ASP A 61 -1.34 -5.69 -1.37
C ASP A 61 -2.67 -5.63 -0.62
N GLU A 62 -3.77 -5.72 -1.37
CA GLU A 62 -5.07 -5.92 -0.75
C GLU A 62 -5.00 -7.14 0.18
N TYR A 63 -5.31 -6.90 1.45
CA TYR A 63 -5.45 -7.99 2.39
C TYR A 63 -6.60 -8.85 1.89
N HIS A 64 -6.29 -10.00 1.28
CA HIS A 64 -7.24 -11.04 0.96
C HIS A 64 -7.68 -11.67 2.28
N CYS A 65 -8.42 -10.90 3.08
CA CYS A 65 -9.21 -11.42 4.17
C CYS A 65 -10.25 -12.28 3.46
N ILE A 66 -9.97 -13.57 3.34
CA ILE A 66 -11.01 -14.57 3.24
C ILE A 66 -11.79 -14.39 4.53
N HIS A 67 -12.76 -13.48 4.48
CA HIS A 67 -13.80 -13.34 5.45
C HIS A 67 -14.57 -14.66 5.33
N LYS A 68 -14.11 -15.68 6.06
CA LYS A 68 -15.04 -16.57 6.73
C LYS A 68 -15.87 -15.66 7.63
N ILE A 69 -16.85 -14.99 7.02
CA ILE A 69 -18.05 -14.60 7.73
C ILE A 69 -18.59 -15.95 8.21
N ILE A 70 -18.22 -16.31 9.44
CA ILE A 70 -18.99 -17.28 10.19
C ILE A 70 -20.32 -16.57 10.40
N THR A 71 -21.27 -16.90 9.53
CA THR A 71 -22.68 -16.60 9.76
C THR A 71 -23.05 -17.37 11.02
N ALA A 72 -23.13 -16.66 12.14
CA ALA A 72 -23.75 -17.15 13.36
C ALA A 72 -25.27 -16.96 13.27
#